data_AF-A0A965LSG6-F1
#
_entry.id   AF-A0A965LSG6-F1
#
_cell.length_a   1.000
_cell.length_b   1.000
_cell.length_c   1.000
_cell.angle_alpha   90.00
_cell.angle_beta   90.00
_cell.angle_gamma   90.00
#
_symmetry.space_group_name_H-M   'P 1'
#
loop_
_entity.id
_entity.type
_entity.pdbx_description
1 polymer ?
#
loop_
_entity_poly.entity_id
_entity_poly.type
_entity_poly.pdbx_seq_one_letter_code
_entity_poly.pdbx_strand_id
1 'polypeptide(L)'
;MAGGFSGWLEAWWMKISSLFTTDRKKLLEDPEVAGEVMRVAIEKQVAEFQQHQNAVADLLAIVIGKKKDLARLMKEKGELEEECEGAVAVAKEIAAKMQAAGKSVEEIQADPEYMEALTAYQDNQSTLTEKNARITDLQASIAAKTEDGEKHKLMLQKVQREIQALKEKAAATKSEMYANRALTDVNQRLSKMSERGSDKALEEVFAIA
;
A
#
# COMPACT_ATOMS: atom_id res chain seq x y z
N MET A 1 9.64 30.18 15.42
CA MET A 1 10.30 28.94 15.87
C MET A 1 11.39 28.59 14.86
N ALA A 2 12.63 29.02 15.09
CA ALA A 2 13.74 28.92 14.12
C ALA A 2 14.89 28.02 14.62
N GLY A 3 14.56 26.90 15.27
CA GLY A 3 15.53 26.07 16.01
C GLY A 3 15.77 24.65 15.48
N GLY A 4 15.10 24.22 14.41
CA GLY A 4 15.16 22.81 13.97
C GLY A 4 16.33 22.46 13.06
N PHE A 5 16.73 23.37 12.16
CA PHE A 5 17.56 23.03 10.99
C PHE A 5 19.03 23.47 11.07
N SER A 6 19.36 24.58 11.75
CA SER A 6 20.77 24.84 12.11
C SER A 6 21.25 23.77 13.09
N GLY A 7 20.42 23.45 14.08
CA GLY A 7 20.67 22.40 15.06
C GLY A 7 20.82 21.00 14.47
N TRP A 8 19.98 20.59 13.51
CA TRP A 8 20.13 19.27 12.86
C TRP A 8 21.40 19.16 12.02
N LEU A 9 21.76 20.21 11.27
CA LEU A 9 22.95 20.19 10.41
C LEU A 9 24.23 20.36 11.24
N GLU A 10 24.21 21.19 12.29
CA GLU A 10 25.26 21.25 13.31
C GLU A 10 25.39 19.91 14.06
N ALA A 11 24.28 19.23 14.39
CA ALA A 11 24.32 17.93 15.06
C ALA A 11 24.82 16.80 14.14
N TRP A 12 24.37 16.78 12.89
CA TRP A 12 24.86 15.85 11.87
C TRP A 12 26.35 16.11 11.57
N TRP A 13 26.75 17.39 11.49
CA TRP A 13 28.15 17.78 11.35
C TRP A 13 28.98 17.47 12.60
N MET A 14 28.45 17.64 13.81
CA MET A 14 29.11 17.23 15.06
C MET A 14 29.36 15.72 15.06
N LYS A 15 28.45 14.93 14.50
CA LYS A 15 28.59 13.47 14.36
C LYS A 15 29.59 13.04 13.27
N ILE A 16 29.77 13.86 12.23
CA ILE A 16 30.74 13.59 11.15
C ILE A 16 32.13 14.10 11.53
N SER A 17 32.23 15.33 12.04
CA SER A 17 33.50 15.90 12.52
C SER A 17 34.03 15.18 13.76
N SER A 18 33.24 14.42 14.52
CA SER A 18 33.77 13.52 15.55
C SER A 18 34.58 12.34 14.98
N LEU A 19 34.46 12.05 13.68
CA LEU A 19 35.29 11.06 12.98
C LEU A 19 36.62 11.66 12.47
N PHE A 20 36.76 12.99 12.45
CA PHE A 20 37.94 13.72 12.00
C PHE A 20 38.52 14.55 13.15
N THR A 21 39.61 14.10 13.76
CA THR A 21 40.15 14.64 15.02
C THR A 21 40.91 15.98 14.90
N THR A 22 40.76 16.77 13.82
CA THR A 22 41.58 17.98 13.61
C THR A 22 40.78 19.20 13.10
N ASP A 23 40.95 20.35 13.79
CA ASP A 23 40.51 21.73 13.50
C ASP A 23 39.21 21.95 12.69
N ARG A 24 38.07 21.75 13.37
CA ARG A 24 36.68 21.86 12.85
C ARG A 24 36.32 23.18 12.16
N LYS A 25 36.96 24.30 12.50
CA LYS A 25 36.64 25.63 11.92
C LYS A 25 37.45 25.95 10.67
N LYS A 26 38.73 25.57 10.64
CA LYS A 26 39.60 25.78 9.46
C LYS A 26 39.19 24.93 8.26
N LEU A 27 38.66 23.73 8.51
CA LEU A 27 38.11 22.86 7.46
C LEU A 27 36.83 23.44 6.82
N LEU A 28 36.05 24.26 7.54
CA LEU A 28 34.83 24.88 7.01
C LEU A 28 35.10 26.18 6.25
N GLU A 29 36.27 26.79 6.45
CA GLU A 29 36.73 27.95 5.70
C GLU A 29 37.24 27.57 4.30
N ASP A 30 37.57 26.30 4.08
CA ASP A 30 37.94 25.76 2.77
C ASP A 30 36.67 25.48 1.93
N PRO A 31 36.45 26.20 0.82
CA PRO A 31 35.29 26.00 -0.06
C PRO A 31 35.20 24.59 -0.66
N GLU A 32 36.34 23.89 -0.79
CA GLU A 32 36.39 22.53 -1.33
C GLU A 32 35.86 21.51 -0.32
N VAL A 33 36.32 21.61 0.93
CA VAL A 33 35.83 20.76 2.03
C VAL A 33 34.36 21.03 2.33
N ALA A 34 33.95 22.30 2.37
CA ALA A 34 32.54 22.66 2.54
C ALA A 34 31.65 22.09 1.42
N GLY A 35 32.14 22.11 0.18
CA GLY A 35 31.45 21.49 -0.97
C GLY A 35 31.32 19.98 -0.83
N GLU A 36 32.38 19.29 -0.42
CA GLU A 36 32.39 17.84 -0.25
C GLU A 36 31.44 17.37 0.86
N VAL A 37 31.41 18.09 1.98
CA VAL A 37 30.49 17.81 3.10
C VAL A 37 29.03 17.92 2.65
N MET A 38 28.71 18.96 1.88
CA MET A 38 27.37 19.14 1.32
C MET A 38 27.03 18.04 0.32
N ARG A 39 27.99 17.62 -0.52
CA ARG A 39 27.81 16.48 -1.44
C ARG A 39 27.46 15.21 -0.68
N VAL A 40 28.23 14.86 0.35
CA VAL A 40 27.98 13.68 1.19
C VAL A 40 26.62 13.77 1.89
N ALA A 41 26.23 14.95 2.35
CA ALA A 41 24.90 15.17 2.95
C ALA A 41 23.78 14.88 1.96
N ILE A 42 23.90 15.40 0.73
CA ILE A 42 22.94 15.20 -0.36
C ILE A 42 22.87 13.74 -0.77
N GLU A 43 24.02 13.06 -0.92
CA GLU A 43 24.09 11.64 -1.27
C GLU A 43 23.38 10.76 -0.24
N LYS A 44 23.58 11.04 1.05
CA LYS A 44 22.87 10.35 2.12
C LYS A 44 21.35 10.52 2.00
N GLN A 45 20.89 11.74 1.73
CA GLN A 45 19.46 12.02 1.57
C GLN A 45 18.87 11.34 0.32
N VAL A 46 19.62 11.31 -0.78
CA VAL A 46 19.22 10.57 -1.99
C VAL A 46 19.11 9.07 -1.71
N ALA A 47 20.03 8.49 -0.92
CA ALA A 47 19.95 7.09 -0.51
C ALA A 47 18.71 6.81 0.37
N GLU A 48 18.41 7.69 1.32
CA GLU A 48 17.20 7.61 2.16
C GLU A 48 15.91 7.72 1.31
N PHE A 49 15.91 8.62 0.32
CA PHE A 49 14.82 8.73 -0.66
C PHE A 49 14.62 7.41 -1.42
N GLN A 50 15.70 6.80 -1.93
CA GLN A 50 15.62 5.54 -2.67
C GLN A 50 15.09 4.38 -1.81
N GLN A 51 15.50 4.31 -0.54
CA GLN A 51 15.00 3.32 0.40
C GLN A 51 13.49 3.44 0.59
N HIS A 52 12.99 4.65 0.81
CA HIS A 52 11.54 4.88 0.95
C HIS A 52 10.78 4.67 -0.36
N GLN A 53 11.39 5.00 -1.51
CA GLN A 53 10.81 4.76 -2.82
C GLN A 53 10.59 3.27 -3.07
N ASN A 54 11.60 2.44 -2.77
CA ASN A 54 11.51 0.99 -2.91
C ASN A 54 10.45 0.42 -1.96
N ALA A 55 10.40 0.89 -0.71
CA ALA A 55 9.37 0.46 0.25
C ALA A 55 7.94 0.77 -0.24
N VAL A 56 7.71 1.96 -0.83
CA VAL A 56 6.40 2.29 -1.44
C VAL A 56 6.08 1.35 -2.60
N ALA A 57 7.07 1.07 -3.47
CA ALA A 57 6.87 0.18 -4.62
C ALA A 57 6.51 -1.25 -4.18
N ASP A 58 7.21 -1.79 -3.19
CA ASP A 58 6.97 -3.14 -2.66
C ASP A 58 5.58 -3.23 -2.00
N LEU A 59 5.22 -2.24 -1.17
CA LEU A 59 3.90 -2.19 -0.54
C LEU A 59 2.77 -2.07 -1.57
N LEU A 60 2.96 -1.24 -2.61
CA LEU A 60 1.98 -1.07 -3.68
C LEU A 60 1.79 -2.37 -4.45
N ALA A 61 2.87 -3.09 -4.79
CA ALA A 61 2.79 -4.39 -5.45
C ALA A 61 1.98 -5.41 -4.62
N ILE A 62 2.20 -5.43 -3.31
CA ILE A 62 1.43 -6.30 -2.40
C ILE A 62 -0.05 -5.89 -2.37
N VAL A 63 -0.36 -4.59 -2.31
CA VAL A 63 -1.73 -4.08 -2.31
C VAL A 63 -2.45 -4.44 -3.61
N ILE A 64 -1.79 -4.27 -4.77
CA ILE A 64 -2.35 -4.65 -6.08
C ILE A 64 -2.67 -6.14 -6.13
N GLY A 65 -1.74 -7.00 -5.70
CA GLY A 65 -1.96 -8.44 -5.64
C GLY A 65 -3.16 -8.82 -4.77
N LYS A 66 -3.25 -8.23 -3.57
CA LYS A 66 -4.36 -8.47 -2.65
C LYS A 66 -5.70 -7.94 -3.17
N LYS A 67 -5.72 -6.79 -3.86
CA LYS A 67 -6.94 -6.27 -4.49
C LYS A 67 -7.44 -7.19 -5.61
N LYS A 68 -6.53 -7.78 -6.39
CA LYS A 68 -6.88 -8.79 -7.39
C LYS A 68 -7.50 -10.03 -6.74
N ASP A 69 -6.91 -10.53 -5.66
CA ASP A 69 -7.47 -11.66 -4.91
C ASP A 69 -8.83 -11.33 -4.29
N LEU A 70 -8.99 -10.11 -3.77
CA LEU A 70 -10.25 -9.62 -3.22
C LEU A 70 -11.34 -9.57 -4.30
N ALA A 71 -11.04 -9.06 -5.49
CA ALA A 71 -11.97 -9.02 -6.62
C ALA A 71 -12.40 -10.43 -7.04
N ARG A 72 -11.45 -11.37 -7.14
CA ARG A 72 -11.76 -12.78 -7.41
C ARG A 72 -12.70 -13.36 -6.35
N LEU A 73 -12.40 -13.17 -5.06
CA LEU A 73 -13.22 -13.69 -3.96
C LEU A 73 -14.62 -13.06 -3.92
N MET A 74 -14.75 -11.77 -4.26
CA MET A 74 -16.06 -11.12 -4.37
C MET A 74 -16.89 -11.75 -5.48
N LYS A 75 -16.28 -12.07 -6.63
CA LYS A 75 -16.97 -12.77 -7.71
C LYS A 75 -17.42 -14.18 -7.29
N GLU A 76 -16.50 -14.98 -6.74
CA GLU A 76 -16.81 -16.33 -6.25
C GLU A 76 -17.88 -16.32 -5.15
N LYS A 77 -17.89 -15.28 -4.31
CA LYS A 77 -18.94 -15.08 -3.31
C LYS A 77 -20.30 -14.84 -3.98
N GLY A 78 -20.37 -13.98 -5.00
CA GLY A 78 -21.61 -13.72 -5.74
C GLY A 78 -22.16 -14.98 -6.41
N GLU A 79 -21.29 -15.77 -7.06
CA GLU A 79 -21.66 -17.06 -7.65
C GLU A 79 -22.25 -18.03 -6.59
N LEU A 80 -21.65 -18.10 -5.39
CA LEU A 80 -22.18 -18.92 -4.29
C LEU A 80 -23.50 -18.39 -3.70
N GLU A 81 -23.68 -17.06 -3.65
CA GLU A 81 -24.95 -16.46 -3.21
C GLU A 81 -26.07 -16.83 -4.18
N GLU A 82 -25.82 -16.80 -5.49
CA GLU A 82 -26.77 -17.26 -6.51
C GLU A 82 -27.07 -18.77 -6.38
N GLU A 83 -26.06 -19.60 -6.12
CA GLU A 83 -26.27 -21.03 -5.88
C GLU A 83 -27.12 -21.29 -4.61
N CYS A 84 -26.91 -20.51 -3.54
CA CYS A 84 -27.75 -20.57 -2.34
C CYS A 84 -29.20 -20.20 -2.65
N GLU A 85 -29.43 -19.13 -3.42
CA GLU A 85 -30.76 -18.72 -3.84
C GLU A 85 -31.44 -19.81 -4.70
N GLY A 86 -30.69 -20.44 -5.61
CA GLY A 86 -31.13 -21.56 -6.42
C GLY A 86 -31.53 -22.77 -5.58
N ALA A 87 -30.71 -23.18 -4.62
CA ALA A 87 -31.01 -24.29 -3.71
C ALA A 87 -32.29 -24.03 -2.89
N VAL A 88 -32.47 -22.80 -2.39
CA VAL A 88 -33.69 -22.39 -1.68
C VAL A 88 -34.91 -22.42 -2.60
N ALA A 89 -34.77 -21.98 -3.86
CA ALA A 89 -35.86 -22.02 -4.83
C ALA A 89 -36.31 -23.45 -5.14
N VAL A 90 -35.36 -24.37 -5.34
CA VAL A 90 -35.62 -25.80 -5.56
C VAL A 90 -36.32 -26.41 -4.34
N ALA A 91 -35.82 -26.18 -3.13
CA ALA A 91 -36.44 -26.69 -1.91
C ALA A 91 -37.89 -26.19 -1.75
N LYS A 92 -38.16 -24.92 -2.07
CA LYS A 92 -39.52 -24.35 -2.06
C LYS A 92 -40.43 -24.99 -3.11
N GLU A 93 -39.91 -25.24 -4.32
CA GLU A 93 -40.68 -25.88 -5.38
C GLU A 93 -41.08 -27.31 -5.02
N ILE A 94 -40.14 -28.09 -4.48
CA ILE A 94 -40.38 -29.46 -4.01
C ILE A 94 -41.43 -29.47 -2.90
N ALA A 95 -41.24 -28.62 -1.88
CA ALA A 95 -42.19 -28.49 -0.77
C ALA A 95 -43.60 -28.12 -1.27
N ALA A 96 -43.73 -27.17 -2.21
CA ALA A 96 -45.02 -26.78 -2.78
C ALA A 96 -45.69 -27.92 -3.57
N LYS A 97 -44.93 -28.67 -4.37
CA LYS A 97 -45.44 -29.84 -5.11
C LYS A 97 -45.95 -30.92 -4.16
N MET A 98 -45.20 -31.22 -3.11
CA MET A 98 -45.58 -32.24 -2.13
C MET A 98 -46.77 -31.81 -1.27
N GLN A 99 -46.84 -30.53 -0.87
CA GLN A 99 -48.01 -29.97 -0.18
C GLN A 99 -49.27 -30.07 -1.06
N ALA A 100 -49.16 -29.74 -2.35
CA ALA A 100 -50.27 -29.88 -3.29
C ALA A 100 -50.70 -31.36 -3.48
N ALA A 101 -49.77 -32.30 -3.29
CA ALA A 101 -50.07 -33.74 -3.25
C ALA A 101 -50.63 -34.23 -1.90
N GLY A 102 -50.87 -33.32 -0.94
CA GLY A 102 -51.45 -33.64 0.37
C GLY A 102 -50.47 -34.28 1.35
N LYS A 103 -49.16 -34.21 1.09
CA LYS A 103 -48.12 -34.74 1.99
C LYS A 103 -48.01 -33.91 3.27
N SER A 104 -47.74 -34.58 4.38
CA SER A 104 -47.47 -33.89 5.65
C SER A 104 -46.11 -33.20 5.64
N VAL A 105 -45.89 -32.30 6.59
CA VAL A 105 -44.60 -31.60 6.73
C VAL A 105 -43.47 -32.59 7.02
N GLU A 106 -43.73 -33.63 7.82
CA GLU A 106 -42.75 -34.67 8.13
C GLU A 106 -42.37 -35.47 6.88
N GLU A 107 -43.33 -35.76 5.99
CA GLU A 107 -43.05 -36.45 4.73
C GLU A 107 -42.20 -35.59 3.77
N ILE A 108 -42.41 -34.27 3.77
CA ILE A 108 -41.62 -33.32 2.96
C ILE A 108 -40.20 -33.20 3.48
N GLN A 109 -40.04 -33.12 4.80
CA GLN A 109 -38.70 -33.03 5.42
C GLN A 109 -37.90 -34.34 5.28
N ALA A 110 -38.58 -35.46 5.08
CA ALA A 110 -37.94 -36.75 4.81
C ALA A 110 -37.69 -36.98 3.30
N ASP A 111 -38.14 -36.08 2.43
CA ASP A 111 -37.98 -36.23 0.99
C ASP A 111 -36.49 -36.09 0.58
N PRO A 112 -35.94 -37.04 -0.19
CA PRO A 112 -34.54 -36.99 -0.58
C PRO A 112 -34.16 -35.74 -1.39
N GLU A 113 -35.01 -35.28 -2.31
CA GLU A 113 -34.72 -34.12 -3.16
C GLU A 113 -34.79 -32.83 -2.33
N TYR A 114 -35.75 -32.73 -1.41
CA TYR A 114 -35.82 -31.61 -0.46
C TYR A 114 -34.59 -31.55 0.45
N MET A 115 -34.16 -32.70 0.96
CA MET A 115 -32.97 -32.82 1.82
C MET A 115 -31.67 -32.51 1.08
N GLU A 116 -31.55 -32.90 -0.19
CA GLU A 116 -30.42 -32.57 -1.04
C GLU A 116 -30.31 -31.05 -1.24
N ALA A 117 -31.42 -30.38 -1.59
CA ALA A 117 -31.45 -28.93 -1.73
C ALA A 117 -31.09 -28.20 -0.43
N LEU A 118 -31.55 -28.72 0.71
CA LEU A 118 -31.22 -28.17 2.03
C LEU A 118 -29.74 -28.36 2.39
N THR A 119 -29.18 -29.53 2.06
CA THR A 119 -27.75 -29.83 2.28
C THR A 119 -26.87 -28.92 1.42
N ALA A 120 -27.19 -28.78 0.14
CA ALA A 120 -26.47 -27.89 -0.77
C ALA A 120 -26.48 -26.43 -0.25
N TYR A 121 -27.63 -25.95 0.23
CA TYR A 121 -27.72 -24.62 0.86
C TYR A 121 -26.82 -24.50 2.09
N GLN A 122 -26.80 -25.50 2.97
CA GLN A 122 -25.98 -25.49 4.19
C GLN A 122 -24.48 -25.49 3.88
N ASP A 123 -24.04 -26.32 2.92
CA ASP A 123 -22.65 -26.41 2.48
C ASP A 123 -22.19 -25.09 1.85
N ASN A 124 -23.02 -24.49 1.00
CA ASN A 124 -22.74 -23.20 0.39
C ASN A 124 -22.72 -22.07 1.44
N GLN A 125 -23.61 -22.10 2.44
CA GLN A 125 -23.63 -21.11 3.52
C GLN A 125 -22.38 -21.19 4.41
N SER A 126 -21.89 -22.41 4.67
CA SER A 126 -20.60 -22.61 5.37
C SER A 126 -19.46 -22.00 4.57
N THR A 127 -19.41 -22.31 3.26
CA THR A 127 -18.40 -21.78 2.34
C THR A 127 -18.45 -20.25 2.23
N LEU A 128 -19.65 -19.66 2.19
CA LEU A 128 -19.85 -18.21 2.20
C LEU A 128 -19.32 -17.57 3.48
N THR A 129 -19.50 -18.21 4.62
CA THR A 129 -18.99 -17.72 5.90
C THR A 129 -17.46 -17.65 5.89
N GLU A 130 -16.81 -18.71 5.41
CA GLU A 130 -15.34 -18.74 5.26
C GLU A 130 -14.84 -17.67 4.27
N LYS A 131 -15.49 -17.51 3.12
CA LYS A 131 -15.13 -16.48 2.13
C LYS A 131 -15.31 -15.07 2.69
N ASN A 132 -16.39 -14.80 3.42
CA ASN A 132 -16.62 -13.49 4.06
C ASN A 132 -15.54 -13.17 5.10
N ALA A 133 -15.11 -14.15 5.90
CA ALA A 133 -13.98 -13.98 6.81
C ALA A 133 -12.70 -13.65 6.04
N ARG A 134 -12.41 -14.39 4.95
CA ARG A 134 -11.22 -14.14 4.13
C ARG A 134 -11.24 -12.77 3.44
N ILE A 135 -12.40 -12.33 2.97
CA ILE A 135 -12.62 -11.00 2.40
C ILE A 135 -12.29 -9.93 3.45
N THR A 136 -12.80 -10.09 4.68
CA THR A 136 -12.57 -9.15 5.78
C THR A 136 -11.07 -9.05 6.11
N ASP A 137 -10.39 -10.19 6.20
CA ASP A 137 -8.93 -10.24 6.45
C ASP A 137 -8.13 -9.54 5.34
N LEU A 138 -8.52 -9.75 4.07
CA LEU A 138 -7.88 -9.10 2.94
C LEU A 138 -8.10 -7.59 2.96
N GLN A 139 -9.31 -7.12 3.25
CA GLN A 139 -9.63 -5.70 3.37
C GLN A 139 -8.80 -5.04 4.48
N ALA A 140 -8.75 -5.66 5.66
CA ALA A 140 -7.92 -5.17 6.77
C ALA A 140 -6.43 -5.12 6.40
N SER A 141 -5.93 -6.17 5.74
CA SER A 141 -4.53 -6.23 5.30
C SER A 141 -4.20 -5.19 4.22
N ILE A 142 -5.11 -4.94 3.27
CA ILE A 142 -4.97 -3.90 2.25
C ILE A 142 -4.92 -2.53 2.93
N ALA A 143 -5.82 -2.25 3.87
CA ALA A 143 -5.87 -0.99 4.59
C ALA A 143 -4.56 -0.71 5.35
N ALA A 144 -4.08 -1.68 6.14
CA ALA A 144 -2.84 -1.55 6.90
C ALA A 144 -1.61 -1.29 5.98
N LYS A 145 -1.48 -2.03 4.89
CA LYS A 145 -0.37 -1.85 3.94
C LYS A 145 -0.45 -0.53 3.17
N THR A 146 -1.66 -0.07 2.89
CA THR A 146 -1.88 1.24 2.26
C THR A 146 -1.43 2.34 3.21
N GLU A 147 -1.81 2.27 4.49
CA GLU A 147 -1.38 3.21 5.52
C GLU A 147 0.15 3.26 5.66
N ASP A 148 0.82 2.10 5.67
CA ASP A 148 2.28 2.04 5.71
C ASP A 148 2.93 2.65 4.45
N GLY A 149 2.30 2.45 3.28
CA GLY A 149 2.70 3.10 2.04
C GLY A 149 2.61 4.62 2.13
N GLU A 150 1.53 5.16 2.71
CA GLU A 150 1.36 6.59 2.93
C GLU A 150 2.39 7.17 3.90
N LYS A 151 2.75 6.45 4.97
CA LYS A 151 3.84 6.85 5.87
C LYS A 151 5.17 7.02 5.10
N HIS A 152 5.50 6.08 4.22
CA HIS A 152 6.70 6.20 3.39
C HIS A 152 6.62 7.33 2.36
N LYS A 153 5.44 7.60 1.78
CA LYS A 153 5.24 8.78 0.90
C LYS A 153 5.47 10.09 1.63
N LEU A 154 5.00 10.21 2.87
CA LEU A 154 5.27 11.38 3.71
C LEU A 154 6.77 11.55 3.98
N MET A 155 7.50 10.45 4.20
CA MET A 155 8.96 10.49 4.34
C MET A 155 9.66 10.93 3.05
N LEU A 156 9.19 10.49 1.86
CA LEU A 156 9.73 10.97 0.58
C LEU A 156 9.59 12.49 0.42
N GLN A 157 8.43 13.05 0.77
CA GLN A 157 8.20 14.50 0.75
C GLN A 157 9.07 15.25 1.78
N LYS A 158 9.36 14.62 2.92
CA LYS A 158 10.28 15.16 3.92
C LYS A 158 11.71 15.20 3.37
N VAL A 159 12.21 14.08 2.85
CA VAL A 159 13.55 13.98 2.26
C VAL A 159 13.73 14.95 1.09
N GLN A 160 12.73 15.09 0.22
CA GLN A 160 12.74 16.08 -0.86
C GLN A 160 12.96 17.51 -0.34
N ARG A 161 12.24 17.90 0.73
CA ARG A 161 12.42 19.22 1.37
C ARG A 161 13.79 19.38 2.01
N GLU A 162 14.34 18.32 2.59
CA GLU A 162 15.70 18.33 3.16
C GLU A 162 16.77 18.53 2.07
N ILE A 163 16.64 17.87 0.92
CA ILE A 163 17.53 18.09 -0.23
C ILE A 163 17.39 19.53 -0.75
N GLN A 164 16.18 20.10 -0.78
CA GLN A 164 15.95 21.49 -1.18
C GLN A 164 16.65 22.48 -0.23
N ALA A 165 16.57 22.22 1.07
CA ALA A 165 17.25 23.04 2.07
C ALA A 165 18.79 22.89 2.00
N LEU A 166 19.30 21.71 1.65
CA LEU A 166 20.73 21.50 1.36
C LEU A 166 21.19 22.25 0.11
N LYS A 167 20.36 22.31 -0.94
CA LYS A 167 20.64 23.12 -2.14
C LYS A 167 20.82 24.61 -1.80
N GLU A 168 19.92 25.18 -1.01
CA GLU A 168 19.99 26.60 -0.63
C GLU A 168 21.31 26.94 0.09
N LYS A 169 21.82 26.01 0.89
CA LYS A 169 23.13 26.13 1.55
C LYS A 169 24.31 25.84 0.62
N ALA A 170 24.13 25.00 -0.39
CA ALA A 170 25.12 24.69 -1.41
C ALA A 170 25.25 25.76 -2.49
N ALA A 171 24.33 26.73 -2.60
CA ALA A 171 24.35 27.79 -3.61
C ALA A 171 25.59 28.71 -3.54
N ALA A 172 26.31 28.72 -2.41
CA ALA A 172 27.57 29.43 -2.24
C ALA A 172 28.81 28.53 -2.40
N THR A 173 28.65 27.25 -2.74
CA THR A 173 29.74 26.26 -2.85
C THR A 173 29.74 25.57 -4.22
N LYS A 174 30.83 24.86 -4.56
CA LYS A 174 30.91 24.07 -5.80
C LYS A 174 29.88 22.92 -5.88
N SER A 175 29.15 22.61 -4.80
CA SER A 175 28.19 21.50 -4.74
C SER A 175 26.78 21.85 -5.20
N GLU A 176 26.50 23.10 -5.58
CA GLU A 176 25.16 23.52 -6.05
C GLU A 176 24.67 22.65 -7.23
N MET A 177 25.54 22.37 -8.21
CA MET A 177 25.19 21.55 -9.37
C MET A 177 24.77 20.13 -8.96
N TYR A 178 25.40 19.54 -7.93
CA TYR A 178 25.02 18.23 -7.40
C TYR A 178 23.65 18.27 -6.75
N ALA A 179 23.38 19.29 -5.93
CA ALA A 179 22.09 19.48 -5.28
C ALA A 179 20.96 19.65 -6.31
N ASN A 180 21.21 20.44 -7.36
CA ASN A 180 20.28 20.64 -8.47
C ASN A 180 19.95 19.34 -9.21
N ARG A 181 20.95 18.50 -9.50
CA ARG A 181 20.75 17.18 -10.12
C ARG A 181 19.94 16.26 -9.21
N ALA A 182 20.30 16.17 -7.93
CA ALA A 182 19.60 15.34 -6.95
C ALA A 182 18.12 15.72 -6.84
N LEU A 183 17.80 17.01 -6.73
CA LEU A 183 16.41 17.47 -6.70
C LEU A 183 15.64 17.15 -7.96
N THR A 184 16.27 17.31 -9.13
CA THR A 184 15.64 16.99 -10.40
C THR A 184 15.27 15.50 -10.47
N ASP A 185 16.20 14.60 -10.09
CA ASP A 185 15.94 13.15 -10.05
C ASP A 185 14.83 12.79 -9.06
N VAL A 186 14.89 13.32 -7.83
CA VAL A 186 13.87 13.11 -6.80
C VAL A 186 12.49 13.58 -7.27
N ASN A 187 12.40 14.77 -7.86
CA ASN A 187 11.12 15.32 -8.35
C ASN A 187 10.56 14.48 -9.50
N GLN A 188 11.41 14.04 -10.45
CA GLN A 188 10.98 13.17 -11.53
C GLN A 188 10.45 11.82 -11.01
N ARG A 189 11.12 11.25 -10.02
CA ARG A 189 10.70 9.99 -9.39
C ARG A 189 9.38 10.15 -8.64
N LEU A 190 9.21 11.24 -7.88
CA LEU A 190 7.93 11.56 -7.23
C LEU A 190 6.79 11.74 -8.24
N SER A 191 7.04 12.42 -9.36
CA SER A 191 6.05 12.57 -10.44
C SER A 191 5.61 11.22 -10.98
N LYS A 192 6.57 10.35 -11.33
CA LYS A 192 6.28 8.99 -11.84
C LYS A 192 5.53 8.13 -10.81
N MET A 193 5.84 8.28 -9.53
CA MET A 193 5.13 7.59 -8.46
C MET A 193 3.70 8.11 -8.30
N SER A 194 3.49 9.42 -8.46
CA SER A 194 2.15 10.00 -8.48
C SER A 194 1.34 9.45 -9.65
N GLU A 195 1.92 9.40 -10.85
CA GLU A 195 1.28 8.85 -12.06
C GLU A 195 0.93 7.37 -11.91
N ARG A 196 1.82 6.56 -11.31
CA ARG A 196 1.56 5.14 -11.01
C ARG A 196 0.61 4.92 -9.84
N GLY A 197 0.57 5.86 -8.89
CA GLY A 197 -0.32 5.85 -7.73
C GLY A 197 -1.74 6.27 -8.07
N SER A 198 -1.93 7.11 -9.10
CA SER A 198 -3.23 7.38 -9.71
C SER A 198 -3.65 6.20 -10.59
N ASP A 199 -4.18 5.18 -9.93
CA ASP A 199 -5.37 4.41 -10.31
C ASP A 199 -5.48 3.75 -11.70
N LYS A 200 -4.66 3.99 -12.72
CA LYS A 200 -4.89 3.34 -14.05
C LYS A 200 -4.78 1.82 -14.02
N ALA A 201 -3.84 1.26 -13.25
CA ALA A 201 -3.72 -0.19 -13.08
C ALA A 201 -4.79 -0.78 -12.14
N LEU A 202 -5.51 0.05 -11.38
CA LEU A 202 -6.57 -0.36 -10.47
C LEU A 202 -7.96 -0.16 -11.11
N GLU A 203 -8.17 0.92 -11.86
CA GLU A 203 -9.32 1.18 -12.72
C GLU A 203 -9.50 0.10 -13.78
N GLU A 204 -8.42 -0.38 -14.42
CA GLU A 204 -8.49 -1.52 -15.35
C GLU A 204 -8.94 -2.83 -14.68
N VAL A 205 -8.69 -3.00 -13.38
CA VAL A 205 -9.14 -4.18 -12.62
C VAL A 205 -10.62 -4.04 -12.20
N PHE A 206 -11.10 -2.82 -11.94
CA PHE A 206 -12.50 -2.54 -11.63
C PHE A 206 -13.40 -2.38 -12.88
N ALA A 207 -12.83 -2.10 -14.05
CA ALA A 207 -13.59 -1.95 -15.31
C ALA A 207 -14.02 -3.30 -15.94
N ILE A 208 -13.64 -4.44 -15.34
CA ILE A 208 -13.98 -5.80 -15.80
C ILE A 208 -15.01 -6.47 -14.86
N ALA A 209 -15.43 -5.81 -13.78
CA ALA A 209 -16.56 -6.22 -12.95
C ALA A 209 -17.84 -5.53 -13.40
#